data_AF-A0A1E3GX84-F1
#
_entry.id   AF-A0A1E3GX84-F1
#
_cell.length_a   1.000
_cell.length_b   1.000
_cell.length_c   1.000
_cell.angle_alpha   90.00
_cell.angle_beta   90.00
_cell.angle_gamma   90.00
#
_symmetry.space_group_name_H-M   'P 1'
#
loop_
_entity.id
_entity.type
_entity.pdbx_description
1 polymer ?
#
loop_
_entity_poly.entity_id
_entity_poly.type
_entity_poly.pdbx_seq_one_letter_code
_entity_poly.pdbx_strand_id
1 'polypeptide(L)' 'MNLTPREKDKLLISVAAMVARKRLERGVKLNYPESIALISDFVMEGARDGRTVAT' A
#
# COMPACT_ATOMS: atom_id res chain seq x y z
N MET A 1 -9.79 -7.22 17.26
CA MET A 1 -9.85 -7.86 15.93
C MET A 1 -9.07 -9.16 16.00
N ASN A 2 -9.60 -10.25 15.45
CA ASN A 2 -8.90 -11.54 15.37
C ASN A 2 -8.30 -11.70 13.97
N LEU A 3 -7.25 -10.92 13.69
CA LEU A 3 -6.61 -10.87 12.38
C LEU A 3 -5.78 -12.13 12.12
N THR A 4 -5.98 -12.72 10.95
CA THR A 4 -5.07 -13.72 10.40
C THR A 4 -3.68 -13.12 10.17
N PRO A 5 -2.62 -13.93 10.12
CA PRO A 5 -1.27 -13.44 9.81
C PRO A 5 -1.23 -12.61 8.52
N ARG A 6 -1.93 -13.08 7.47
CA ARG A 6 -2.01 -12.40 6.18
C ARG A 6 -2.67 -11.02 6.26
N GLU A 7 -3.69 -10.85 7.09
CA GLU A 7 -4.33 -9.54 7.27
C GLU A 7 -3.42 -8.56 8.01
N LYS A 8 -2.62 -9.06 8.98
CA LYS A 8 -1.59 -8.25 9.63
C LYS A 8 -0.52 -7.80 8.64
N ASP A 9 -0.09 -8.67 7.74
CA ASP A 9 0.89 -8.31 6.70
C ASP A 9 0.37 -7.21 5.76
N LYS A 10 -0.91 -7.29 5.36
CA LYS A 10 -1.54 -6.23 4.55
C LYS A 10 -1.58 -4.89 5.29
N LEU A 11 -1.85 -4.89 6.60
CA LEU A 11 -1.78 -3.67 7.41
C LEU A 11 -0.36 -3.10 7.43
N LEU A 12 0.67 -3.94 7.52
CA LEU A 12 2.07 -3.48 7.46
C LEU A 12 2.40 -2.83 6.11
N ILE A 13 1.88 -3.38 4.99
CA ILE A 13 2.02 -2.78 3.67
C ILE A 13 1.37 -1.40 3.62
N SER A 14 0.16 -1.25 4.13
CA SER A 14 -0.53 0.05 4.16
C SER A 14 0.20 1.08 5.02
N VAL A 15 0.81 0.65 6.14
CA VAL A 15 1.66 1.53 6.96
C VAL A 15 2.91 1.97 6.19
N ALA A 16 3.59 1.06 5.49
CA ALA A 16 4.74 1.40 4.67
C ALA A 16 4.36 2.36 3.53
N ALA A 17 3.21 2.18 2.90
CA ALA A 17 2.69 3.07 1.86
C ALA A 17 2.36 4.46 2.37
N MET A 18 1.80 4.59 3.58
CA MET A 18 1.59 5.89 4.24
C MET A 18 2.92 6.64 4.48
N VAL A 19 3.97 5.93 4.90
CA VAL A 19 5.30 6.52 5.07
C VAL A 19 5.89 6.95 3.73
N ALA A 20 5.75 6.10 2.69
CA ALA A 20 6.20 6.40 1.33
C ALA A 20 5.48 7.63 0.75
N ARG A 21 4.15 7.73 0.87
CA ARG A 21 3.37 8.91 0.45
C ARG A 21 3.90 10.19 1.08
N LYS A 22 4.09 10.20 2.40
CA LYS A 22 4.64 11.36 3.12
C LYS A 22 6.05 11.75 2.65
N ARG A 23 6.89 10.77 2.26
CA ARG A 23 8.22 11.04 1.70
C ARG A 23 8.11 11.67 0.32
N LEU A 24 7.25 11.11 -0.53
CA LEU A 24 6.99 11.62 -1.88
C LEU A 24 6.44 13.05 -1.88
N GLU A 25 5.51 13.36 -0.97
CA GLU A 25 4.94 14.71 -0.80
C GLU A 25 6.00 15.77 -0.44
N ARG A 26 7.09 15.36 0.22
CA ARG A 26 8.25 16.24 0.50
C ARG A 26 9.24 16.35 -0.67
N GLY A 27 8.93 15.75 -1.82
CA GLY A 27 9.78 15.73 -3.01
C GLY A 27 10.92 14.71 -2.94
N VAL A 28 10.90 13.76 -1.99
CA VAL A 28 11.93 12.71 -1.91
C VAL A 28 11.62 11.63 -2.94
N LYS A 29 12.61 11.29 -3.77
CA LYS A 29 12.50 10.15 -4.70
C LYS A 29 12.37 8.86 -3.91
N LEU A 30 11.32 8.09 -4.21
CA LEU A 30 11.08 6.82 -3.53
C LEU A 30 12.17 5.80 -3.86
N ASN A 31 12.54 5.02 -2.85
CA ASN A 31 13.38 3.83 -3.01
C ASN A 31 12.53 2.61 -3.43
N TYR A 32 13.18 1.47 -3.61
CA TYR A 32 12.54 0.23 -4.05
C TYR A 32 11.38 -0.24 -3.15
N PRO A 33 11.57 -0.47 -1.83
CA PRO A 33 10.48 -0.94 -0.98
C PRO A 33 9.36 0.09 -0.81
N GLU A 34 9.66 1.39 -0.81
CA GLU A 34 8.64 2.44 -0.78
C GLU A 34 7.76 2.42 -2.02
N SER A 35 8.37 2.24 -3.19
CA SER A 35 7.65 2.14 -4.46
C SER A 35 6.73 0.93 -4.48
N ILE A 36 7.22 -0.23 -4.03
CA ILE A 36 6.40 -1.45 -3.92
C ILE A 36 5.24 -1.25 -2.96
N ALA A 37 5.48 -0.70 -1.77
CA ALA A 37 4.44 -0.48 -0.77
C ALA A 37 3.34 0.43 -1.32
N LEU A 38 3.74 1.54 -1.96
CA LEU A 38 2.81 2.51 -2.52
C LEU A 38 1.92 1.92 -3.61
N ILE A 39 2.51 1.15 -4.54
CA ILE A 39 1.76 0.48 -5.62
C ILE A 39 0.86 -0.61 -5.05
N SER A 40 1.35 -1.42 -4.11
CA SER A 40 0.59 -2.52 -3.51
C SER A 40 -0.64 -2.00 -2.76
N ASP A 41 -0.46 -0.93 -1.97
CA ASP A 41 -1.55 -0.27 -1.25
C ASP A 41 -2.58 0.31 -2.22
N PHE A 42 -2.16 0.94 -3.31
CA PHE A 42 -3.08 1.42 -4.35
C PHE A 42 -3.95 0.29 -4.95
N VAL A 43 -3.37 -0.87 -5.23
CA VAL A 43 -4.11 -2.02 -5.74
C VAL A 43 -5.08 -2.58 -4.68
N MET A 44 -4.67 -2.66 -3.41
CA MET A 44 -5.52 -3.12 -2.33
C MET A 44 -6.73 -2.20 -2.13
N GLU A 45 -6.54 -0.89 -2.16
CA GLU A 45 -7.61 0.09 -2.07
C GLU A 45 -8.52 0.04 -3.31
N GLY A 46 -7.95 -0.12 -4.52
CA GLY A 46 -8.74 -0.32 -5.73
C GLY A 46 -9.64 -1.56 -5.66
N ALA A 47 -9.13 -2.67 -5.11
CA ALA A 47 -9.94 -3.86 -4.87
C ALA A 47 -11.01 -3.60 -3.78
N ARG A 48 -10.69 -2.81 -2.75
CA ARG A 48 -11.63 -2.42 -1.69
C ARG A 48 -12.79 -1.58 -2.24
N ASP A 49 -12.51 -0.71 -3.20
CA ASP A 49 -13.46 0.11 -3.95
C ASP A 49 -14.29 -0.69 -4.96
N GLY A 50 -14.01 -1.98 -5.15
CA GLY A 50 -14.74 -2.86 -6.07
C GLY A 50 -14.30 -2.77 -7.52
N ARG A 51 -13.10 -2.26 -7.82
CA ARG A 51 -12.53 -2.26 -9.18
C ARG A 51 -12.20 -3.68 -9.63
N THR A 52 -12.42 -3.97 -10.91
CA THR A 52 -12.02 -5.26 -11.52
C THR A 52 -10.52 -5.26 -11.82
N VAL A 53 -9.94 -6.46 -11.94
CA VAL A 53 -8.50 -6.64 -12.22
C VAL A 53 -8.12 -6.14 -13.62
N ALA A 54 -9.00 -6.39 -14.59
CA ALA A 54 -8.93 -5.88 -15.95
C ALA A 54 -10.37 -5.72 -16.48
N THR A 55 -10.51 -5.02 -17.59
CA THR A 55 -11.70 -5.02 -18.45
C THR A 55 -11.38 -5.77 -19.73
#